data_AF-A0A1L8WQ84-F1
#
_entry.id   AF-A0A1L8WQ84-F1
#
_cell.length_a   1.000
_cell.length_b   1.000
_cell.length_c   1.000
_cell.angle_alpha   90.00
_cell.angle_beta   90.00
_cell.angle_gamma   90.00
#
_symmetry.space_group_name_H-M   'P 1'
#
loop_
_entity.id
_entity.type
_entity.pdbx_description
1 polymer ?
#
loop_
_entity_poly.entity_id
_entity_poly.type
_entity_poly.pdbx_seq_one_letter_code
_entity_poly.pdbx_strand_id
1 'polypeptide(L)'
;MTDVKTGIKSIVLAHGYSTASSMANVANRLLNKNVFQAYDMPLDITLEKIKAQLIRFIGEYRADSGLILLVDMGSLNQLGNMLIDHLNGPLLLFDHVNTPMLLEVGQYILNNKSITEIKEKIDTNLSLKKQLLLPKKKKKKAIVTCCYTGIGSATQIQEILLKCLGDTVSELAIISYDYKKLAENKNYEAPFQLYDVIMIVGTEDPKINQIPYIGLDHLINGEAVGEFVQQLKKEVMIEAEDLQKELIFRFSISKIVENLTILDPDKC
;
A
#
# COMPACT_ATOMS: atom_id res chain seq x y z
N MET A 1 21.93 -36.74 -6.77
CA MET A 1 22.11 -35.46 -7.48
C MET A 1 23.60 -35.19 -7.58
N THR A 2 24.12 -34.88 -8.77
CA THR A 2 25.57 -34.69 -9.04
C THR A 2 26.02 -33.25 -8.75
N ASP A 3 27.18 -33.09 -8.11
CA ASP A 3 27.82 -31.79 -7.85
C ASP A 3 28.19 -31.01 -9.12
N VAL A 4 28.24 -29.69 -8.97
CA VAL A 4 28.57 -28.73 -10.03
C VAL A 4 30.08 -28.71 -10.27
N LYS A 5 30.52 -28.82 -11.54
CA LYS A 5 31.94 -28.90 -11.95
C LYS A 5 32.65 -27.54 -12.12
N THR A 6 31.98 -26.43 -11.83
CA THR A 6 32.42 -25.06 -12.21
C THR A 6 33.46 -24.46 -11.26
N GLY A 7 33.80 -25.14 -10.16
CA GLY A 7 34.76 -24.68 -9.15
C GLY A 7 34.24 -23.55 -8.25
N ILE A 8 33.33 -22.69 -8.76
CA ILE A 8 32.68 -21.62 -8.00
C ILE A 8 31.82 -22.22 -6.89
N LYS A 9 31.98 -21.71 -5.67
CA LYS A 9 31.14 -22.07 -4.52
C LYS A 9 30.12 -20.98 -4.26
N SER A 10 28.92 -21.37 -3.84
CA SER A 10 27.84 -20.41 -3.59
C SER A 10 27.13 -20.72 -2.28
N ILE A 11 27.02 -19.68 -1.45
CA ILE A 11 26.46 -19.75 -0.12
C ILE A 11 25.33 -18.75 0.00
N VAL A 12 24.18 -19.21 0.47
CA VAL A 12 23.05 -18.39 0.89
C VAL A 12 23.13 -18.24 2.40
N LEU A 13 23.03 -17.00 2.88
CA LEU A 13 23.09 -16.67 4.29
C LEU A 13 21.93 -15.75 4.64
N ALA A 14 21.17 -16.10 5.67
CA ALA A 14 20.01 -15.31 6.05
C ALA A 14 19.69 -15.45 7.53
N HIS A 15 19.09 -14.41 8.09
CA HIS A 15 18.58 -14.44 9.45
C HIS A 15 17.37 -15.36 9.57
N GLY A 16 17.18 -15.88 10.77
CA GLY A 16 16.13 -16.85 11.10
C GLY A 16 16.62 -18.29 11.05
N TYR A 17 15.72 -19.22 11.32
CA TYR A 17 16.06 -20.63 11.51
C TYR A 17 16.10 -21.47 10.22
N SER A 18 15.51 -20.97 9.14
CA SER A 18 15.37 -21.75 7.89
C SER A 18 15.26 -20.90 6.62
N THR A 19 15.51 -19.61 6.70
CA THR A 19 15.33 -18.68 5.56
C THR A 19 16.32 -19.01 4.45
N ALA A 20 17.61 -19.15 4.77
CA ALA A 20 18.65 -19.50 3.80
C ALA A 20 18.46 -20.93 3.29
N SER A 21 18.23 -21.87 4.21
CA SER A 21 18.05 -23.28 3.85
C SER A 21 16.82 -23.50 2.97
N SER A 22 15.71 -22.82 3.24
CA SER A 22 14.51 -22.88 2.42
C SER A 22 14.76 -22.33 1.01
N MET A 23 15.35 -21.13 0.90
CA MET A 23 15.67 -20.52 -0.40
C MET A 23 16.63 -21.39 -1.23
N ALA A 24 17.71 -21.89 -0.61
CA ALA A 24 18.67 -22.77 -1.27
C ALA A 24 18.03 -24.10 -1.71
N ASN A 25 17.17 -24.69 -0.88
CA ASN A 25 16.46 -25.93 -1.23
C ASN A 25 15.57 -25.74 -2.46
N VAL A 26 14.76 -24.67 -2.48
CA VAL A 26 13.90 -24.35 -3.62
C VAL A 26 14.73 -24.12 -4.88
N ALA A 27 15.78 -23.31 -4.80
CA ALA A 27 16.65 -23.01 -5.93
C ALA A 27 17.34 -24.27 -6.49
N ASN A 28 17.95 -25.08 -5.61
CA ASN A 28 18.63 -26.31 -6.00
C ASN A 28 17.68 -27.34 -6.64
N ARG A 29 16.44 -27.45 -6.13
CA ARG A 29 15.42 -28.32 -6.72
C ARG A 29 15.02 -27.85 -8.11
N LEU A 30 14.73 -26.57 -8.28
CA LEU A 30 14.33 -26.01 -9.58
C LEU A 30 15.46 -26.09 -10.62
N LEU A 31 16.71 -25.95 -10.18
CA LEU A 31 17.91 -26.09 -11.02
C LEU A 31 18.33 -27.56 -11.23
N ASN A 32 17.68 -28.52 -10.55
CA ASN A 32 18.04 -29.94 -10.53
C ASN A 32 19.50 -30.24 -10.17
N LYS A 33 20.15 -29.35 -9.40
CA LYS A 33 21.57 -29.40 -9.03
C LYS A 33 21.78 -28.77 -7.65
N ASN A 34 22.76 -29.27 -6.90
CA ASN A 34 23.18 -28.68 -5.62
C ASN A 34 24.15 -27.53 -5.90
N VAL A 35 23.62 -26.35 -6.22
CA VAL A 35 24.41 -25.14 -6.51
C VAL A 35 24.71 -24.36 -5.23
N PHE A 36 23.73 -24.27 -4.34
CA PHE A 36 23.79 -23.43 -3.15
C PHE A 36 23.90 -24.25 -1.87
N GLN A 37 24.84 -23.87 -1.01
CA GLN A 37 24.83 -24.23 0.41
C GLN A 37 24.15 -23.12 1.22
N ALA A 38 23.57 -23.46 2.38
CA ALA A 38 22.87 -22.50 3.21
C ALA A 38 23.45 -22.44 4.63
N TYR A 39 23.48 -21.23 5.19
CA TYR A 39 23.71 -20.97 6.61
C TYR A 39 22.58 -20.09 7.14
N ASP A 40 21.80 -20.65 8.06
CA ASP A 40 20.78 -19.93 8.79
C ASP A 40 21.39 -19.28 10.04
N MET A 41 21.04 -18.02 10.28
CA MET A 41 21.49 -17.23 11.42
C MET A 41 20.30 -16.90 12.35
N PRO A 42 19.93 -17.82 13.25
CA PRO A 42 19.10 -17.51 14.41
C PRO A 42 19.61 -16.27 15.17
N LEU A 43 18.69 -15.55 15.84
CA LEU A 43 19.00 -14.27 16.49
C LEU A 43 20.00 -14.37 17.65
N ASP A 44 20.18 -15.56 18.21
CA ASP A 44 21.15 -15.87 19.26
C ASP A 44 22.55 -16.19 18.72
N ILE A 45 22.72 -16.30 17.39
CA ILE A 45 24.02 -16.53 16.76
C ILE A 45 24.70 -15.20 16.46
N THR A 46 26.00 -15.10 16.78
CA THR A 46 26.82 -13.92 16.47
C THR A 46 27.43 -14.00 15.07
N LEU A 47 27.74 -12.82 14.51
CA LEU A 47 28.41 -12.70 13.22
C LEU A 47 29.78 -13.40 13.18
N GLU A 48 30.53 -13.37 14.29
CA GLU A 48 31.83 -14.05 14.42
C GLU A 48 31.71 -15.57 14.27
N LYS A 49 30.63 -16.17 14.80
CA LYS A 49 30.39 -17.61 14.68
C LYS A 49 30.11 -17.99 13.22
N ILE A 50 29.34 -17.18 12.52
CA ILE A 50 29.10 -17.34 11.08
C ILE A 50 30.40 -17.19 10.28
N LYS A 51 31.20 -16.15 10.56
CA LYS A 51 32.52 -15.96 9.94
C LYS A 51 33.40 -17.19 10.10
N ALA A 52 33.49 -17.75 11.30
CA ALA A 52 34.29 -18.95 11.55
C ALA A 52 33.82 -20.16 10.72
N GLN A 53 32.50 -20.32 10.54
CA GLN A 53 31.94 -21.36 9.68
C GLN A 53 32.29 -21.15 8.20
N LEU A 54 32.26 -19.90 7.73
CA LEU A 54 32.62 -19.54 6.35
C LEU A 54 34.12 -19.73 6.09
N ILE A 55 35.00 -19.35 7.02
CA ILE A 55 36.45 -19.57 6.91
C ILE A 55 36.75 -21.07 6.80
N ARG A 56 36.13 -21.89 7.66
CA ARG A 56 36.27 -23.35 7.59
C ARG A 56 35.80 -23.88 6.23
N PHE A 57 34.66 -23.42 5.74
CA PHE A 57 34.15 -23.81 4.43
C PHE A 57 35.13 -23.46 3.28
N ILE A 58 35.67 -22.24 3.29
CA ILE A 58 36.64 -21.80 2.28
C ILE A 58 37.88 -22.70 2.28
N GLY A 59 38.38 -23.07 3.46
CA GLY A 59 39.51 -23.97 3.61
C GLY A 59 39.23 -25.41 3.17
N GLU A 60 38.07 -25.97 3.50
CA GLU A 60 37.70 -27.35 3.18
C GLU A 60 37.41 -27.56 1.67
N TYR A 61 36.73 -26.61 1.04
CA TYR A 61 36.16 -26.80 -0.31
C TYR A 61 36.94 -26.10 -1.44
N ARG A 62 38.09 -25.48 -1.12
CA ARG A 62 38.99 -24.80 -2.07
C ARG A 62 38.24 -23.91 -3.06
N ALA A 63 37.72 -22.79 -2.57
CA ALA A 63 36.99 -21.79 -3.37
C ALA A 63 37.89 -20.93 -4.28
N ASP A 64 38.97 -21.52 -4.82
CA ASP A 64 40.01 -20.82 -5.60
C ASP A 64 39.43 -20.23 -6.91
N SER A 65 38.39 -20.86 -7.47
CA SER A 65 37.66 -20.34 -8.65
C SER A 65 36.65 -19.24 -8.34
N GLY A 66 36.41 -18.95 -7.06
CA GLY A 66 35.54 -17.89 -6.57
C GLY A 66 34.46 -18.35 -5.60
N LEU A 67 34.03 -17.43 -4.74
CA LEU A 67 32.96 -17.59 -3.77
C LEU A 67 31.85 -16.57 -4.05
N ILE A 68 30.61 -17.03 -4.14
CA ILE A 68 29.43 -16.16 -4.20
C ILE A 68 28.70 -16.24 -2.87
N LEU A 69 28.52 -15.10 -2.21
CA LEU A 69 27.76 -14.99 -0.96
C LEU A 69 26.47 -14.22 -1.23
N LEU A 70 25.33 -14.84 -0.94
CA LEU A 70 23.98 -14.31 -1.15
C LEU A 70 23.35 -14.04 0.22
N VAL A 71 23.18 -12.77 0.61
CA VAL A 71 22.72 -12.37 1.95
C VAL A 71 21.34 -11.73 1.94
N ASP A 72 20.55 -11.96 3.00
CA ASP A 72 19.18 -11.42 3.10
C ASP A 72 19.12 -9.92 3.42
N MET A 73 20.05 -9.44 4.26
CA MET A 73 20.07 -8.07 4.76
C MET A 73 21.50 -7.52 4.89
N GLY A 74 21.63 -6.20 4.73
CA GLY A 74 22.92 -5.53 4.60
C GLY A 74 23.85 -5.54 5.83
N SER A 75 23.39 -5.93 7.02
CA SER A 75 24.28 -6.14 8.18
C SER A 75 25.33 -7.23 7.91
N LEU A 76 24.98 -8.22 7.09
CA LEU A 76 25.86 -9.31 6.68
C LEU A 76 26.86 -8.89 5.59
N ASN A 77 26.71 -7.72 4.98
CA ASN A 77 27.68 -7.19 4.03
C ASN A 77 29.06 -7.00 4.67
N GLN A 78 29.11 -6.78 5.99
CA GLN A 78 30.37 -6.69 6.75
C GLN A 78 31.19 -7.99 6.68
N LEU A 79 30.55 -9.15 6.49
CA LEU A 79 31.24 -10.44 6.32
C LEU A 79 32.20 -10.41 5.12
N GLY A 80 31.85 -9.70 4.05
CA GLY A 80 32.71 -9.60 2.88
C GLY A 80 34.10 -9.09 3.25
N ASN A 81 34.16 -7.98 4.00
CA ASN A 81 35.42 -7.38 4.45
C ASN A 81 36.16 -8.28 5.45
N MET A 82 35.44 -8.95 6.33
CA MET A 82 36.04 -9.83 7.34
C MET A 82 36.64 -11.11 6.78
N LEU A 83 36.29 -11.49 5.55
CA LEU A 83 36.75 -12.70 4.88
C LEU A 83 37.92 -12.45 3.91
N ILE A 84 38.26 -11.19 3.57
CA ILE A 84 39.24 -10.84 2.53
C ILE A 84 40.57 -11.59 2.71
N ASP A 85 41.13 -11.58 3.91
CA ASP A 85 42.44 -12.18 4.20
C ASP A 85 42.44 -13.72 4.16
N HIS A 86 41.27 -14.35 4.06
CA HIS A 86 41.08 -15.79 4.02
C HIS A 86 40.71 -16.32 2.62
N LEU A 87 40.56 -15.44 1.63
CA LEU A 87 40.18 -15.81 0.29
C LEU A 87 41.39 -16.11 -0.59
N ASN A 88 41.33 -17.22 -1.31
CA ASN A 88 42.29 -17.56 -2.37
C ASN A 88 41.80 -17.17 -3.78
N GLY A 89 40.57 -16.65 -3.88
CA GLY A 89 39.89 -16.32 -5.12
C GLY A 89 38.88 -15.19 -4.93
N PRO A 90 38.23 -14.74 -6.01
CA PRO A 90 37.31 -13.60 -5.95
C PRO A 90 36.06 -13.92 -5.11
N LEU A 91 35.64 -12.97 -4.27
CA LEU A 91 34.35 -12.99 -3.57
C LEU A 91 33.38 -12.03 -4.27
N LEU A 92 32.19 -12.53 -4.60
CA LEU A 92 31.07 -11.74 -5.05
C LEU A 92 29.96 -11.80 -4.00
N LEU A 93 29.59 -10.65 -3.46
CA LEU A 93 28.54 -10.53 -2.45
C LEU A 93 27.29 -9.90 -3.07
N PHE A 94 26.16 -10.55 -2.86
CA PHE A 94 24.84 -10.09 -3.25
C PHE A 94 24.02 -9.79 -1.99
N ASP A 95 23.52 -8.56 -1.88
CA ASP A 95 22.64 -8.12 -0.80
C ASP A 95 21.16 -8.19 -1.23
N HIS A 96 20.25 -8.28 -0.26
CA HIS A 96 18.80 -8.36 -0.45
C HIS A 96 18.33 -9.50 -1.35
N VAL A 97 18.90 -10.70 -1.16
CA VAL A 97 18.62 -11.82 -2.05
C VAL A 97 17.21 -12.39 -1.87
N ASN A 98 16.66 -12.88 -2.97
CA ASN A 98 15.38 -13.58 -3.02
C ASN A 98 15.51 -14.81 -3.93
N THR A 99 14.53 -15.71 -3.87
CA THR A 99 14.59 -16.97 -4.63
C THR A 99 14.76 -16.78 -6.15
N PRO A 100 14.05 -15.85 -6.83
CA PRO A 100 14.31 -15.56 -8.25
C PRO A 100 15.78 -15.23 -8.56
N MET A 101 16.42 -14.42 -7.72
CA MET A 101 17.82 -14.04 -7.88
C MET A 101 18.78 -15.23 -7.69
N LEU A 102 18.50 -16.14 -6.74
CA LEU A 102 19.24 -17.40 -6.61
C LEU A 102 19.12 -18.26 -7.88
N LEU A 103 17.93 -18.34 -8.48
CA LEU A 103 17.75 -19.10 -9.73
C LEU A 103 18.57 -18.50 -10.88
N GLU A 104 18.58 -17.18 -11.01
CA GLU A 104 19.35 -16.49 -12.03
C GLU A 104 20.86 -16.69 -11.85
N VAL A 105 21.38 -16.43 -10.64
CA VAL A 105 22.78 -16.70 -10.27
C VAL A 105 23.14 -18.17 -10.55
N GLY A 106 22.29 -19.09 -10.12
CA GLY A 106 22.51 -20.51 -10.27
C GLY A 106 22.55 -20.95 -11.74
N GLN A 107 21.69 -20.37 -12.58
CA GLN A 107 21.69 -20.62 -14.02
C GLN A 107 23.01 -20.17 -14.68
N TYR A 108 23.57 -19.02 -14.27
CA TYR A 108 24.87 -18.58 -14.77
C TYR A 108 26.02 -19.48 -14.31
N ILE A 109 26.01 -19.91 -13.05
CA ILE A 109 27.00 -20.86 -12.53
C ILE A 109 26.95 -22.15 -13.34
N LEU A 110 25.77 -22.74 -13.54
CA LEU A 110 25.60 -23.98 -14.30
C LEU A 110 26.04 -23.87 -15.77
N ASN A 111 25.98 -22.66 -16.33
CA ASN A 111 26.45 -22.36 -17.68
C ASN A 111 27.95 -22.02 -17.74
N ASN A 112 28.73 -22.37 -16.70
CA ASN A 112 30.18 -22.13 -16.60
C ASN A 112 30.58 -20.66 -16.79
N LYS A 113 29.75 -19.72 -16.33
CA LYS A 113 30.11 -18.30 -16.34
C LYS A 113 31.10 -17.99 -15.24
N SER A 114 32.06 -17.12 -15.56
CA SER A 114 33.00 -16.60 -14.57
C SER A 114 32.28 -15.69 -13.57
N ILE A 115 32.85 -15.53 -12.37
CA ILE A 115 32.25 -14.67 -11.34
C ILE A 115 32.10 -13.21 -11.80
N THR A 116 33.02 -12.73 -12.64
CA THR A 116 32.98 -11.39 -13.22
C THR A 116 31.86 -11.26 -14.24
N GLU A 117 31.63 -12.26 -15.09
CA GLU A 117 30.46 -12.29 -15.98
C GLU A 117 29.14 -12.33 -15.19
N ILE A 118 29.09 -13.09 -14.10
CA ILE A 118 27.90 -13.15 -13.24
C ILE A 118 27.60 -11.77 -12.64
N LYS A 119 28.62 -11.08 -12.12
CA LYS A 119 28.50 -9.73 -11.58
C LYS A 119 27.93 -8.75 -12.61
N GLU A 120 28.46 -8.75 -13.84
CA GLU A 120 28.04 -7.80 -14.88
C GLU A 120 26.66 -8.11 -15.46
N LYS A 121 26.22 -9.38 -15.44
CA LYS A 121 24.94 -9.79 -16.02
C LYS A 121 23.73 -9.62 -15.11
N ILE A 122 23.93 -9.63 -13.80
CA ILE A 122 22.83 -9.48 -12.85
C ILE A 122 22.48 -8.01 -12.74
N ASP A 123 21.26 -7.68 -13.18
CA ASP A 123 20.74 -6.32 -13.09
C ASP A 123 20.51 -5.94 -11.63
N THR A 124 21.14 -4.85 -11.20
CA THR A 124 21.02 -4.33 -9.83
C THR A 124 19.78 -3.46 -9.65
N ASN A 125 19.04 -3.15 -10.71
CA ASN A 125 17.78 -2.41 -10.64
C ASN A 125 16.63 -3.32 -10.19
N LEU A 126 16.69 -3.79 -8.94
CA LEU A 126 15.56 -4.44 -8.28
C LEU A 126 14.43 -3.41 -8.04
N SER A 127 13.65 -3.14 -9.08
CA SER A 127 12.42 -2.38 -8.93
C SER A 127 11.38 -3.22 -8.20
N LEU A 128 10.92 -2.73 -7.05
CA LEU A 128 9.78 -3.32 -6.36
C LEU A 128 8.53 -3.16 -7.23
N LYS A 129 8.13 -4.24 -7.91
CA LYS A 129 6.85 -4.28 -8.63
C LYS A 129 5.72 -4.30 -7.62
N LYS A 130 4.96 -3.21 -7.55
CA LYS A 130 3.75 -3.09 -6.74
C LYS A 130 2.56 -3.01 -7.67
N GLN A 131 1.51 -3.77 -7.36
CA GLN A 131 0.25 -3.71 -8.10
C GLN A 131 -0.89 -3.50 -7.13
N LEU A 132 -1.63 -2.40 -7.29
CA LEU A 132 -2.90 -2.17 -6.63
C LEU A 132 -4.02 -2.58 -7.58
N LEU A 133 -4.71 -3.67 -7.26
CA LEU A 133 -5.86 -4.14 -8.03
C LEU A 133 -7.14 -3.60 -7.39
N LEU A 134 -7.85 -2.73 -8.10
CA LEU A 134 -9.15 -2.20 -7.69
C LEU A 134 -10.31 -2.93 -8.40
N PRO A 135 -11.47 -3.11 -7.75
CA PRO A 135 -12.64 -3.72 -8.39
C PRO A 135 -13.11 -2.91 -9.62
N LYS A 136 -13.44 -3.59 -10.73
CA LYS A 136 -13.99 -2.97 -11.96
C LYS A 136 -15.49 -2.67 -11.92
N LYS A 137 -16.18 -2.97 -10.81
CA LYS A 137 -17.61 -2.65 -10.69
C LYS A 137 -17.77 -1.13 -10.67
N LYS A 138 -18.78 -0.59 -11.39
CA LYS A 138 -19.15 0.82 -11.27
C LYS A 138 -19.38 1.10 -9.79
N LYS A 139 -18.59 2.02 -9.24
CA LYS A 139 -18.75 2.44 -7.85
C LYS A 139 -20.13 3.06 -7.70
N LYS A 140 -20.81 2.78 -6.59
CA LYS A 140 -22.06 3.48 -6.27
C LYS A 140 -21.75 4.97 -6.13
N LYS A 141 -22.61 5.84 -6.66
CA LYS A 141 -22.43 7.30 -6.54
C LYS A 141 -22.59 7.71 -5.08
N ALA A 142 -21.85 8.72 -4.66
CA ALA A 142 -21.96 9.22 -3.29
C ALA A 142 -21.89 10.74 -3.17
N ILE A 143 -22.66 11.27 -2.21
CA ILE A 143 -22.49 12.62 -1.66
C ILE A 143 -21.76 12.46 -0.33
N VAL A 144 -20.66 13.19 -0.16
CA VAL A 144 -19.96 13.23 1.13
C VAL A 144 -20.45 14.45 1.91
N THR A 145 -20.89 14.24 3.14
CA THR A 145 -21.21 15.31 4.08
C THR A 145 -20.08 15.50 5.08
N CYS A 146 -19.65 16.73 5.34
CA CYS A 146 -18.60 17.00 6.32
C CYS A 146 -18.87 18.25 7.14
N CYS A 147 -18.43 18.26 8.39
CA CYS A 147 -18.50 19.44 9.26
C CYS A 147 -17.17 19.67 9.98
N TYR A 148 -16.83 20.94 10.18
CA TYR A 148 -15.60 21.37 10.82
C TYR A 148 -15.50 20.92 12.30
N THR A 149 -16.62 20.91 13.02
CA THR A 149 -16.69 20.61 14.46
C THR A 149 -16.77 19.12 14.77
N GLY A 150 -16.78 18.24 13.75
CA GLY A 150 -16.79 16.79 13.88
C GLY A 150 -17.91 16.13 13.07
N ILE A 151 -18.13 14.83 13.29
CA ILE A 151 -19.07 14.02 12.50
C ILE A 151 -20.54 14.33 12.84
N GLY A 152 -20.84 14.88 14.02
CA GLY A 152 -22.21 15.08 14.52
C GLY A 152 -23.11 15.88 13.57
N SER A 153 -22.71 17.10 13.21
CA SER A 153 -23.46 17.92 12.25
C SER A 153 -23.43 17.31 10.84
N ALA A 154 -22.35 16.64 10.45
CA ALA A 154 -22.29 15.93 9.16
C ALA A 154 -23.34 14.83 9.05
N THR A 155 -23.63 14.13 10.15
CA THR A 155 -24.71 13.12 10.23
C THR A 155 -26.10 13.76 10.17
N GLN A 156 -26.31 14.91 10.79
CA GLN A 156 -27.59 15.62 10.68
C GLN A 156 -27.87 16.06 9.23
N ILE A 157 -26.86 16.59 8.53
CA ILE A 157 -26.96 16.93 7.11
C ILE A 157 -27.30 15.68 6.29
N GLN A 158 -26.60 14.58 6.56
CA GLN A 158 -26.84 13.30 5.92
C GLN A 158 -28.30 12.86 6.10
N GLU A 159 -28.85 12.94 7.32
CA GLU A 159 -30.24 12.58 7.60
C GLU A 159 -31.26 13.46 6.86
N ILE A 160 -31.04 14.77 6.79
CA ILE A 160 -31.92 15.69 6.05
C ILE A 160 -31.90 15.31 4.57
N LEU A 161 -30.71 15.14 3.98
CA LEU A 161 -30.59 14.78 2.57
C LEU A 161 -31.20 13.41 2.28
N LEU A 162 -31.01 12.41 3.15
CA LEU A 162 -31.65 11.10 3.01
C LEU A 162 -33.18 11.20 3.00
N LYS A 163 -33.76 12.04 3.88
CA LYS A 163 -35.21 12.29 3.93
C LYS A 163 -35.73 13.00 2.68
N CYS A 164 -34.97 13.95 2.12
CA CYS A 164 -35.34 14.65 0.89
C CYS A 164 -35.26 13.74 -0.35
N LEU A 165 -34.24 12.89 -0.41
CA LEU A 165 -33.94 12.08 -1.60
C LEU A 165 -34.76 10.79 -1.67
N GLY A 166 -35.31 10.31 -0.54
CA GLY A 166 -36.24 9.18 -0.47
C GLY A 166 -35.68 7.92 -1.15
N ASP A 167 -36.49 7.29 -2.02
CA ASP A 167 -36.16 6.03 -2.70
C ASP A 167 -34.99 6.16 -3.72
N THR A 168 -34.62 7.39 -4.10
CA THR A 168 -33.47 7.70 -4.96
C THR A 168 -32.12 7.31 -4.31
N VAL A 169 -32.10 7.11 -3.00
CA VAL A 169 -30.91 6.66 -2.23
C VAL A 169 -30.42 5.25 -2.63
N SER A 170 -31.26 4.45 -3.29
CA SER A 170 -30.85 3.15 -3.81
C SER A 170 -29.67 3.24 -4.80
N GLU A 171 -29.63 4.31 -5.61
CA GLU A 171 -28.56 4.60 -6.58
C GLU A 171 -27.46 5.52 -6.02
N LEU A 172 -27.76 6.26 -4.94
CA LEU A 172 -26.89 7.28 -4.36
C LEU A 172 -26.64 7.05 -2.86
N ALA A 173 -25.38 6.93 -2.45
CA ALA A 173 -25.01 6.89 -1.03
C ALA A 173 -24.81 8.31 -0.48
N ILE A 174 -25.12 8.54 0.78
CA ILE A 174 -24.76 9.77 1.50
C ILE A 174 -23.88 9.37 2.67
N ILE A 175 -22.69 9.94 2.76
CA ILE A 175 -21.64 9.48 3.67
C ILE A 175 -21.15 10.66 4.50
N SER A 176 -21.40 10.61 5.80
CA SER A 176 -20.78 11.57 6.73
C SER A 176 -19.31 11.22 6.94
N TYR A 177 -18.46 12.24 6.87
CA TYR A 177 -17.01 12.09 7.02
C TYR A 177 -16.37 13.28 7.76
N ASP A 178 -15.22 13.02 8.35
CA ASP A 178 -14.47 14.02 9.11
C ASP A 178 -13.82 15.04 8.15
N TYR A 179 -14.12 16.32 8.35
CA TYR A 179 -13.56 17.41 7.54
C TYR A 179 -12.03 17.46 7.59
N LYS A 180 -11.40 17.29 8.76
CA LYS A 180 -9.95 17.39 8.90
C LYS A 180 -9.25 16.30 8.08
N LYS A 181 -9.80 15.09 8.10
CA LYS A 181 -9.30 13.98 7.26
C LYS A 181 -9.42 14.30 5.78
N LEU A 182 -10.57 14.82 5.34
CA LEU A 182 -10.76 15.24 3.95
C LEU A 182 -9.80 16.38 3.55
N ALA A 183 -9.59 17.34 4.45
CA ALA A 183 -8.73 18.49 4.19
C ALA A 183 -7.24 18.12 4.11
N GLU A 184 -6.79 17.17 4.94
CA GLU A 184 -5.40 16.69 4.99
C GLU A 184 -5.10 15.68 3.87
N ASN A 185 -5.92 14.62 3.76
CA ASN A 185 -5.64 13.46 2.92
C ASN A 185 -6.42 13.44 1.60
N LYS A 186 -7.39 14.35 1.41
CA LYS A 186 -8.09 14.56 0.13
C LYS A 186 -8.64 13.24 -0.45
N ASN A 187 -8.29 12.94 -1.70
CA ASN A 187 -8.73 11.78 -2.48
C ASN A 187 -8.18 10.42 -1.95
N TYR A 188 -7.29 10.42 -0.96
CA TYR A 188 -6.77 9.19 -0.34
C TYR A 188 -7.73 8.60 0.72
N GLU A 189 -8.74 9.36 1.15
CA GLU A 189 -9.72 8.89 2.13
C GLU A 189 -10.70 7.85 1.56
N ALA A 190 -11.23 7.01 2.45
CA ALA A 190 -12.07 5.87 2.11
C ALA A 190 -13.26 6.18 1.18
N PRO A 191 -14.00 7.31 1.32
CA PRO A 191 -15.11 7.62 0.43
C PRO A 191 -14.72 7.64 -1.05
N PHE A 192 -13.55 8.20 -1.39
CA PHE A 192 -13.07 8.29 -2.78
C PHE A 192 -12.54 6.95 -3.31
N GLN A 193 -12.12 6.06 -2.43
CA GLN A 193 -11.67 4.72 -2.80
C GLN A 193 -12.85 3.77 -3.05
N LEU A 194 -13.94 3.93 -2.30
CA LEU A 194 -15.09 3.02 -2.34
C LEU A 194 -16.24 3.50 -3.24
N TYR A 195 -16.41 4.81 -3.39
CA TYR A 195 -17.54 5.42 -4.10
C TYR A 195 -17.09 6.32 -5.25
N ASP A 196 -18.03 6.59 -6.15
CA ASP A 196 -17.91 7.67 -7.13
C ASP A 196 -18.47 8.94 -6.48
N VAL A 197 -17.61 9.71 -5.83
CA VAL A 197 -18.04 10.90 -5.07
C VAL A 197 -18.37 12.00 -6.08
N ILE A 198 -19.64 12.40 -6.14
CA ILE A 198 -20.12 13.38 -7.14
C ILE A 198 -20.13 14.82 -6.62
N MET A 199 -20.22 15.01 -5.29
CA MET A 199 -20.15 16.32 -4.64
C MET A 199 -19.89 16.18 -3.14
N ILE A 200 -19.48 17.29 -2.53
CA ILE A 200 -19.31 17.43 -1.08
C ILE A 200 -20.27 18.51 -0.57
N VAL A 201 -20.96 18.22 0.53
CA VAL A 201 -21.80 19.19 1.24
C VAL A 201 -21.24 19.38 2.64
N GLY A 202 -20.99 20.61 3.06
CA GLY A 202 -20.44 20.80 4.40
C GLY A 202 -20.50 22.21 4.94
N THR A 203 -19.96 22.40 6.13
CA THR A 203 -19.83 23.74 6.73
C THR A 203 -18.58 24.47 6.26
N GLU A 204 -17.56 23.72 5.84
CA GLU A 204 -16.28 24.24 5.34
C GLU A 204 -15.82 23.42 4.13
N ASP A 205 -15.20 24.08 3.15
CA ASP A 205 -14.74 23.45 1.90
C ASP A 205 -13.39 22.75 2.11
N PRO A 206 -13.32 21.40 2.01
CA PRO A 206 -12.06 20.67 2.11
C PRO A 206 -11.16 20.88 0.89
N LYS A 207 -11.58 21.63 -0.14
CA LYS A 207 -10.81 21.98 -1.35
C LYS A 207 -10.24 20.74 -2.02
N ILE A 208 -11.13 19.84 -2.42
CA ILE A 208 -10.79 18.61 -3.13
C ILE A 208 -10.94 18.86 -4.64
N ASN A 209 -9.85 18.65 -5.38
CA ASN A 209 -9.83 18.92 -6.81
C ASN A 209 -10.89 18.12 -7.56
N GLN A 210 -11.58 18.79 -8.50
CA GLN A 210 -12.57 18.21 -9.41
C GLN A 210 -13.88 17.73 -8.76
N ILE A 211 -14.05 17.92 -7.46
CA ILE A 211 -15.29 17.61 -6.76
C ILE A 211 -15.98 18.92 -6.38
N PRO A 212 -17.23 19.17 -6.82
CA PRO A 212 -17.95 20.38 -6.44
C PRO A 212 -18.27 20.36 -4.95
N TYR A 213 -18.14 21.52 -4.32
CA TYR A 213 -18.47 21.76 -2.92
C TYR A 213 -19.68 22.68 -2.82
N ILE A 214 -20.62 22.34 -1.93
CA ILE A 214 -21.77 23.16 -1.62
C ILE A 214 -21.81 23.43 -0.11
N GLY A 215 -21.80 24.72 0.24
CA GLY A 215 -21.95 25.17 1.63
C GLY A 215 -23.33 24.84 2.18
N LEU A 216 -23.36 24.28 3.38
CA LEU A 216 -24.59 23.93 4.08
C LEU A 216 -25.43 25.18 4.39
N ASP A 217 -24.78 26.27 4.77
CA ASP A 217 -25.39 27.57 5.01
C ASP A 217 -26.19 28.06 3.79
N HIS A 218 -25.62 27.91 2.60
CA HIS A 218 -26.28 28.26 1.34
C HIS A 218 -27.45 27.31 0.99
N LEU A 219 -27.37 26.03 1.38
CA LEU A 219 -28.51 25.12 1.25
C LEU A 219 -29.64 25.47 2.22
N ILE A 220 -29.30 25.81 3.46
CA ILE A 220 -30.27 26.18 4.50
C ILE A 220 -31.00 27.46 4.12
N ASN A 221 -30.30 28.44 3.55
CA ASN A 221 -30.89 29.70 3.10
C ASN A 221 -31.59 29.60 1.74
N GLY A 222 -31.59 28.44 1.09
CA GLY A 222 -32.27 28.22 -0.19
C GLY A 222 -31.49 28.70 -1.42
N GLU A 223 -30.34 29.34 -1.24
CA GLU A 223 -29.52 29.95 -2.29
C GLU A 223 -28.87 28.90 -3.20
N ALA A 224 -28.31 27.84 -2.61
CA ALA A 224 -27.59 26.79 -3.34
C ALA A 224 -28.46 25.57 -3.68
N VAL A 225 -29.76 25.57 -3.35
CA VAL A 225 -30.62 24.40 -3.61
C VAL A 225 -30.76 24.15 -5.11
N GLY A 226 -30.88 25.21 -5.92
CA GLY A 226 -30.93 25.10 -7.37
C GLY A 226 -29.64 24.50 -7.95
N GLU A 227 -28.48 24.94 -7.46
CA GLU A 227 -27.18 24.40 -7.86
C GLU A 227 -27.04 22.92 -7.47
N PHE A 228 -27.39 22.57 -6.23
CA PHE A 228 -27.37 21.20 -5.73
C PHE A 228 -28.17 20.26 -6.62
N VAL A 229 -29.42 20.62 -6.93
CA VAL A 229 -30.30 19.80 -7.78
C VAL A 229 -29.77 19.71 -9.21
N GLN A 230 -29.23 20.80 -9.76
CA GLN A 230 -28.63 20.78 -11.10
C GLN A 230 -27.40 19.89 -11.18
N GLN A 231 -26.51 19.92 -10.19
CA GLN A 231 -25.35 19.03 -10.15
C GLN A 231 -25.78 17.57 -9.98
N LEU A 232 -26.76 17.32 -9.13
CA LEU A 232 -27.26 15.96 -8.90
C LEU A 232 -27.93 15.38 -10.16
N LYS A 233 -28.70 16.19 -10.91
CA LYS A 233 -29.39 15.77 -12.14
C LYS A 233 -28.46 15.37 -13.28
N LYS A 234 -27.22 15.88 -13.31
CA LYS A 234 -26.21 15.44 -14.30
C LYS A 234 -25.80 13.98 -14.09
N GLU A 235 -25.92 13.52 -12.85
CA GLU A 235 -25.38 12.24 -12.41
C GLU A 235 -26.48 11.20 -12.12
N VAL A 236 -27.66 11.62 -11.68
CA VAL A 236 -28.76 10.73 -11.27
C VAL A 236 -30.06 11.17 -11.95
N MET A 237 -30.91 10.22 -12.34
CA MET A 237 -32.24 10.52 -12.88
C MET A 237 -33.18 10.90 -11.73
N ILE A 238 -33.53 12.18 -11.63
CA ILE A 238 -34.37 12.73 -10.56
C ILE A 238 -35.38 13.77 -11.07
N GLU A 239 -36.56 13.80 -10.44
CA GLU A 239 -37.57 14.84 -10.62
C GLU A 239 -37.16 16.12 -9.86
N ALA A 240 -36.56 17.05 -10.58
CA ALA A 240 -35.86 18.21 -10.00
C ALA A 240 -36.77 19.20 -9.26
N GLU A 241 -37.99 19.42 -9.75
CA GLU A 241 -38.90 20.44 -9.19
C GLU A 241 -39.46 20.04 -7.82
N ASP A 242 -39.78 18.76 -7.64
CA ASP A 242 -40.28 18.24 -6.36
C ASP A 242 -39.17 18.16 -5.33
N LEU A 243 -37.96 17.72 -5.73
CA LEU A 243 -36.79 17.68 -4.85
C LEU A 243 -36.39 19.08 -4.37
N GLN A 244 -36.42 20.08 -5.25
CA GLN A 244 -36.10 21.47 -4.89
C GLN A 244 -37.07 22.02 -3.85
N LYS A 245 -38.39 21.80 -4.03
CA LYS A 245 -39.42 22.22 -3.06
C LYS A 245 -39.23 21.52 -1.72
N GLU A 246 -38.96 20.22 -1.72
CA GLU A 246 -38.77 19.42 -0.52
C GLU A 246 -37.52 19.85 0.26
N LEU A 247 -36.41 20.11 -0.44
CA LEU A 247 -35.18 20.63 0.17
C LEU A 247 -35.42 21.99 0.83
N ILE A 248 -36.03 22.94 0.12
CA ILE A 248 -36.35 24.27 0.67
C ILE A 248 -37.23 24.12 1.91
N PHE A 249 -38.28 23.30 1.84
CA PHE A 249 -39.20 23.09 2.96
C PHE A 249 -38.48 22.49 4.17
N ARG A 250 -37.72 21.39 4.01
CA ARG A 250 -37.08 20.71 5.14
C ARG A 250 -35.96 21.52 5.79
N PHE A 251 -35.16 22.23 4.99
CA PHE A 251 -34.15 23.13 5.52
C PHE A 251 -34.76 24.37 6.21
N SER A 252 -35.92 24.85 5.74
CA SER A 252 -36.65 25.92 6.42
C SER A 252 -37.21 25.46 7.77
N ILE A 253 -37.74 24.23 7.84
CA ILE A 253 -38.23 23.65 9.10
C ILE A 253 -37.07 23.42 10.08
N SER A 254 -35.91 22.93 9.64
CA SER A 254 -34.76 22.75 10.54
C SER A 254 -34.30 24.08 11.16
N LYS A 255 -34.30 25.16 10.37
CA LYS A 255 -33.99 26.52 10.85
C LYS A 255 -34.98 27.02 11.91
N ILE A 256 -36.26 26.67 11.77
CA ILE A 256 -37.30 27.05 12.75
C ILE A 256 -37.12 26.26 14.06
N VAL A 257 -36.81 24.97 13.98
CA VAL A 257 -36.62 24.11 15.17
C VAL A 257 -35.37 24.54 15.97
N GLU A 258 -34.26 24.87 15.31
CA GLU A 258 -33.07 25.40 16.00
C GLU A 258 -33.36 26.73 16.72
N ASN A 259 -34.07 27.65 16.07
CA ASN A 259 -34.43 28.93 16.68
C ASN A 259 -35.44 28.80 17.83
N LEU A 260 -36.36 27.83 17.77
CA LEU A 260 -37.30 27.54 18.88
C LEU A 260 -36.62 26.88 20.08
N THR A 261 -35.57 26.09 19.85
CA THR A 261 -34.82 25.43 20.95
C THR A 261 -33.98 26.44 21.76
N ILE A 262 -33.65 27.59 21.17
CA ILE A 262 -32.97 28.72 21.86
C ILE A 262 -33.98 29.58 22.65
N LEU A 263 -35.28 29.51 22.32
CA LEU A 263 -36.34 30.32 22.93
C LEU A 263 -37.16 29.59 24.00
N ASP A 264 -36.78 28.37 24.39
CA ASP A 264 -37.39 27.65 25.52
C ASP A 264 -36.42 27.62 26.72
N PRO A 265 -36.28 28.75 27.47
CA PRO A 265 -35.51 28.80 28.70
C PRO A 265 -36.18 28.04 29.87
N ASP A 266 -37.37 27.47 29.68
CA ASP A 266 -38.15 26.78 30.72
C ASP A 266 -37.95 25.26 30.75
N LYS A 267 -36.87 24.75 30.12
CA LYS A 267 -36.32 23.42 30.41
C LYS A 267 -34.90 23.50 31.01
N CYS A 268 -34.81 24.18 32.15
CA CYS A 268 -33.81 23.95 33.19
C CYS A 268 -34.52 23.42 34.45
#